data_AF-A0A4Q3W3X0-F1
#
_entry.id   AF-A0A4Q3W3X0-F1
#
_cell.length_a   1.000
_cell.length_b   1.000
_cell.length_c   1.000
_cell.angle_alpha   90.00
_cell.angle_beta   90.00
_cell.angle_gamma   90.00
#
_symmetry.space_group_name_H-M   'P 1'
#
loop_
_entity.id
_entity.type
_entity.pdbx_description
1 polymer ?
#
loop_
_entity_poly.entity_id
_entity_poly.type
_entity_poly.pdbx_seq_one_letter_code
_entity_poly.pdbx_strand_id
1 'polypeptide(L)'
;MTPLGRAVLGAAVGGTLALIAHPSSRPYFLGVIESRSGERIRREMPDFSRNLNVPRNLDDAALWLRIGLEKTVRNENLKASELETLRLLAAQGEEKDRGNAFWLQSQAVFEAKAGRRQKAAELWRRASKGAAWNDRQNPLLQRAVASLGDEKNQAWPYALLTMCRNHATVAAVERYARGRLAGANLSSAKGALVRVEVIRNGELIRKGARTMADGMVGAKLVDLAVYPPEFMTVSRPKQLYLGRGQLYRTLRAESMGGEIPTLVRTFHENEAWATIVSPEEAESNFREMAARSAILAVFPGAVLITALVGALAMAFGRGINAGPRIPIAFTVAVIALLTGLAWLSSGSWLGAGAVAVCGAFVLYRPRHERAIEVNGLGPLFQFVIGMLALCAGLSCAFWLTGQSVPAREITASLPALPDWWIDPSATGALTALFLSLIGLVAPAYALVYRVPTSRVLALAVRWFGTFLFFGAWVLLLVGTPFVITADRDLQSRLSKILLNEPVYYLTDGE
;
A
#
# COMPACT_ATOMS: atom_id res chain seq x y z
N MET A 1 -8.88 -19.96 -41.65
CA MET A 1 -9.81 -19.29 -40.70
C MET A 1 -11.08 -18.93 -41.44
N THR A 2 -12.24 -19.16 -40.81
CA THR A 2 -13.54 -18.76 -41.35
C THR A 2 -13.68 -17.22 -41.41
N PRO A 3 -14.58 -16.66 -42.24
CA PRO A 3 -14.84 -15.22 -42.28
C PRO A 3 -15.23 -14.65 -40.90
N LEU A 4 -16.06 -15.38 -40.16
CA LEU A 4 -16.43 -15.03 -38.78
C LEU A 4 -15.22 -14.97 -37.84
N GLY A 5 -14.30 -15.95 -37.92
CA GLY A 5 -13.08 -15.94 -37.12
C GLY A 5 -12.14 -14.77 -37.43
N ARG A 6 -12.12 -14.30 -38.69
CA ARG A 6 -11.37 -13.08 -39.08
C ARG A 6 -12.04 -11.82 -38.51
N ALA A 7 -13.36 -11.73 -38.56
CA ALA A 7 -14.12 -10.61 -38.02
C ALA A 7 -13.96 -10.48 -36.49
N VAL A 8 -14.08 -11.60 -35.76
CA VAL A 8 -13.89 -11.65 -34.30
C VAL A 8 -12.47 -11.22 -33.92
N LEU A 9 -11.45 -11.72 -34.63
CA LEU A 9 -10.06 -11.34 -34.37
C LEU A 9 -9.81 -9.86 -34.70
N GLY A 10 -10.38 -9.34 -35.79
CA GLY A 10 -10.31 -7.92 -36.13
C GLY A 10 -10.95 -7.02 -35.07
N ALA A 11 -12.15 -7.38 -34.59
CA ALA A 11 -12.84 -6.65 -33.54
C ALA A 11 -12.07 -6.68 -32.21
N ALA A 12 -11.49 -7.83 -31.86
CA ALA A 12 -10.72 -7.98 -30.63
C ALA A 12 -9.37 -7.22 -30.66
N VAL A 13 -8.69 -7.16 -31.81
CA VAL A 13 -7.49 -6.29 -32.00
C VAL A 13 -7.90 -4.82 -31.92
N GLY A 14 -8.95 -4.42 -32.64
CA GLY A 14 -9.47 -3.06 -32.61
C GLY A 14 -9.88 -2.62 -31.20
N GLY A 15 -10.56 -3.48 -30.44
CA GLY A 15 -10.95 -3.24 -29.05
C GLY A 15 -9.74 -3.10 -28.12
N THR A 16 -8.73 -3.96 -28.27
CA THR A 16 -7.49 -3.86 -27.48
C THR A 16 -6.76 -2.54 -27.76
N LEU A 17 -6.62 -2.16 -29.03
CA LEU A 17 -5.98 -0.90 -29.42
C LEU A 17 -6.78 0.32 -28.93
N ALA A 18 -8.11 0.26 -29.01
CA ALA A 18 -8.98 1.30 -28.46
C ALA A 18 -8.81 1.44 -26.95
N LEU A 19 -8.74 0.32 -26.20
CA LEU A 19 -8.47 0.33 -24.76
C LEU A 19 -7.08 0.88 -24.41
N ILE A 20 -6.05 0.58 -25.21
CA ILE A 20 -4.70 1.12 -24.97
C ILE A 20 -4.65 2.62 -25.29
N ALA A 21 -5.35 3.06 -26.34
CA ALA A 21 -5.37 4.45 -26.78
C ALA A 21 -6.27 5.34 -25.89
N HIS A 22 -7.30 4.77 -25.26
CA HIS A 22 -8.26 5.54 -24.48
C HIS A 22 -7.63 6.08 -23.18
N PRO A 23 -7.73 7.39 -22.89
CA PRO A 23 -7.03 8.03 -21.77
C PRO A 23 -7.34 7.41 -20.40
N SER A 24 -8.58 6.98 -20.16
CA SER A 24 -8.97 6.41 -18.86
C SER A 24 -8.44 4.99 -18.62
N SER A 25 -8.09 4.23 -19.65
CA SER A 25 -7.64 2.84 -19.54
C SER A 25 -6.13 2.70 -19.76
N ARG A 26 -5.52 3.64 -20.46
CA ARG A 26 -4.08 3.68 -20.74
C ARG A 26 -3.19 3.51 -19.50
N PRO A 27 -3.44 4.15 -18.33
CA PRO A 27 -2.60 3.98 -17.14
C PRO A 27 -2.51 2.52 -16.66
N TYR A 28 -3.58 1.74 -16.82
CA TYR A 28 -3.63 0.34 -16.38
C TYR A 28 -2.81 -0.62 -17.26
N PHE A 29 -2.54 -0.23 -18.52
CA PHE A 29 -1.66 -0.99 -19.41
C PHE A 29 -0.19 -0.63 -19.21
N LEU A 30 0.09 0.63 -18.87
CA LEU A 30 1.45 1.12 -18.68
C LEU A 30 1.99 0.87 -17.26
N GLY A 31 1.13 0.63 -16.27
CA GLY A 31 1.51 0.45 -14.86
C GLY A 31 2.53 -0.66 -14.56
N VAL A 32 2.67 -1.67 -15.44
CA VAL A 32 3.74 -2.70 -15.30
C VAL A 32 5.11 -2.17 -15.74
N ILE A 33 5.14 -1.29 -16.74
CA ILE A 33 6.37 -0.86 -17.45
C ILE A 33 6.87 0.48 -16.89
N GLU A 34 5.96 1.33 -16.44
CA GLU A 34 6.27 2.69 -16.00
C GLU A 34 6.93 2.68 -14.61
N SER A 35 8.27 2.67 -14.61
CA SER A 35 9.10 2.58 -13.39
C SER A 35 9.22 3.88 -12.58
N ARG A 36 8.70 5.00 -13.10
CA ARG A 36 8.95 6.36 -12.53
C ARG A 36 7.75 7.00 -11.84
N SER A 37 6.57 6.39 -11.91
CA SER A 37 5.34 6.89 -11.29
C SER A 37 5.51 7.03 -9.77
N GLY A 38 5.96 5.98 -9.10
CA GLY A 38 6.21 5.98 -7.64
C GLY A 38 7.22 7.03 -7.17
N GLU A 39 8.33 7.21 -7.88
CA GLU A 39 9.28 8.30 -7.57
C GLU A 39 8.65 9.68 -7.75
N ARG A 40 7.81 9.87 -8.77
CA ARG A 40 7.10 11.13 -8.98
C ARG A 40 6.16 11.39 -7.81
N ILE A 41 5.35 10.41 -7.42
CA ILE A 41 4.46 10.56 -6.26
C ILE A 41 5.28 10.88 -5.00
N ARG A 42 6.40 10.20 -4.75
CA ARG A 42 7.28 10.51 -3.60
C ARG A 42 7.93 11.89 -3.67
N ARG A 43 8.21 12.42 -4.87
CA ARG A 43 8.73 13.79 -5.03
C ARG A 43 7.66 14.85 -4.77
N GLU A 44 6.42 14.54 -5.13
CA GLU A 44 5.24 15.37 -4.87
C GLU A 44 4.76 15.24 -3.41
N MET A 45 5.12 14.15 -2.74
CA MET A 45 4.91 14.00 -1.30
C MET A 45 5.74 15.03 -0.53
N PRO A 46 5.17 15.60 0.54
CA PRO A 46 5.95 16.38 1.49
C PRO A 46 7.04 15.48 2.08
N ASP A 47 8.29 15.68 1.66
CA ASP A 47 9.40 14.92 2.21
C ASP A 47 9.64 15.41 3.64
N PHE A 48 9.15 14.63 4.61
CA PHE A 48 9.33 14.89 6.04
C PHE A 48 10.80 14.75 6.50
N SER A 49 11.72 14.39 5.61
CA SER A 49 13.11 14.11 5.94
C SER A 49 14.14 15.01 5.23
N ARG A 50 13.74 15.83 4.23
CA ARG A 50 14.67 16.62 3.41
C ARG A 50 14.69 18.12 3.71
N ASN A 51 15.80 18.75 3.28
CA ASN A 51 16.09 20.19 3.35
C ASN A 51 14.87 21.04 2.98
N LEU A 52 14.23 21.55 4.01
CA LEU A 52 13.09 22.41 3.86
C LEU A 52 13.54 23.79 3.36
N ASN A 53 12.87 24.29 2.33
CA ASN A 53 12.97 25.68 1.95
C ASN A 53 12.29 26.56 3.01
N VAL A 54 12.69 27.83 3.09
CA VAL A 54 12.06 28.82 3.98
C VAL A 54 10.54 28.78 3.79
N PRO A 55 9.74 28.60 4.85
CA PRO A 55 8.29 28.38 4.73
C PRO A 55 7.62 29.63 4.16
N ARG A 56 6.81 29.47 3.11
CA ARG A 56 6.15 30.57 2.41
C ARG A 56 4.73 30.81 2.92
N ASN A 57 4.10 29.78 3.47
CA ASN A 57 2.73 29.79 3.94
C ASN A 57 2.59 28.94 5.22
N LEU A 58 1.37 28.89 5.79
CA LEU A 58 1.08 28.15 7.01
C LEU A 58 1.20 26.63 6.85
N ASP A 59 0.91 26.09 5.67
CA ASP A 59 1.01 24.64 5.42
C ASP A 59 2.49 24.21 5.40
N ASP A 60 3.36 25.03 4.80
CA ASP A 60 4.81 24.83 4.83
C ASP A 60 5.33 24.95 6.28
N ALA A 61 4.89 25.95 7.04
CA ALA A 61 5.27 26.11 8.44
C ALA A 61 4.83 24.89 9.28
N ALA A 62 3.62 24.37 9.06
CA ALA A 62 3.15 23.16 9.71
C ALA A 62 3.99 21.92 9.32
N LEU A 63 4.43 21.81 8.06
CA LEU A 63 5.37 20.78 7.64
C LEU A 63 6.70 20.86 8.42
N TRP A 64 7.29 22.05 8.56
CA TRP A 64 8.50 22.26 9.39
C TRP A 64 8.31 21.77 10.83
N LEU A 65 7.19 22.13 11.47
CA LEU A 65 6.91 21.70 12.84
C LEU A 65 6.80 20.18 12.94
N ARG A 66 6.10 19.53 12.01
CA ARG A 66 5.93 18.06 12.01
C ARG A 66 7.27 17.33 11.93
N ILE A 67 8.17 17.80 11.07
CA ILE A 67 9.53 17.25 10.93
C ILE A 67 10.31 17.42 12.23
N GLY A 68 10.22 18.59 12.88
CA GLY A 68 10.83 18.82 14.19
C GLY A 68 10.25 17.92 15.29
N LEU A 69 8.94 17.69 15.28
CA LEU A 69 8.26 16.78 16.23
C LEU A 69 8.65 15.33 15.97
N GLU A 70 8.79 14.92 14.72
CA GLU A 70 9.27 13.59 14.35
C GLU A 70 10.68 13.31 14.85
N LYS A 71 11.62 14.24 14.63
CA LYS A 71 12.96 14.17 15.22
C LYS A 71 12.90 14.04 16.74
N THR A 72 11.98 14.77 17.38
CA THR A 72 11.75 14.69 18.83
C THR A 72 11.25 13.31 19.28
N VAL A 73 10.34 12.69 18.52
CA VAL A 73 9.83 11.33 18.77
C VAL A 73 10.91 10.26 18.56
N ARG A 74 11.78 10.44 17.56
CA ARG A 74 12.92 9.56 17.28
C ARG A 74 14.10 9.75 18.25
N ASN A 75 13.97 10.68 19.20
CA ASN A 75 15.04 11.10 20.12
C ASN A 75 16.30 11.61 19.40
N GLU A 76 16.14 12.15 18.19
CA GLU A 76 17.20 12.83 17.47
C GLU A 76 17.46 14.22 18.10
N ASN A 77 18.71 14.66 18.09
CA ASN A 77 19.08 15.97 18.61
C ASN A 77 18.72 17.08 17.61
N LEU A 78 17.89 18.02 18.04
CA LEU A 78 17.63 19.27 17.32
C LEU A 78 18.72 20.29 17.67
N LYS A 79 19.33 20.93 16.66
CA LYS A 79 20.29 22.02 16.91
C LYS A 79 19.58 23.19 17.57
N ALA A 80 20.30 23.99 18.37
CA ALA A 80 19.71 25.14 19.05
C ALA A 80 19.05 26.14 18.07
N SER A 81 19.68 26.36 16.91
CA SER A 81 19.13 27.22 15.83
C SER A 81 17.87 26.65 15.18
N GLU A 82 17.82 25.32 14.97
CA GLU A 82 16.63 24.64 14.44
C GLU A 82 15.48 24.73 15.45
N LEU A 83 15.76 24.48 16.73
CA LEU A 83 14.77 24.56 17.80
C LEU A 83 14.20 25.97 17.93
N GLU A 84 15.04 27.00 17.86
CA GLU A 84 14.57 28.39 17.88
C GLU A 84 13.71 28.73 16.66
N THR A 85 14.10 28.26 15.47
CA THR A 85 13.32 28.43 14.24
C THR A 85 11.93 27.79 14.37
N LEU A 86 11.86 26.54 14.85
CA LEU A 86 10.60 25.83 15.05
C LEU A 86 9.69 26.54 16.06
N ARG A 87 10.26 27.10 17.13
CA ARG A 87 9.50 27.88 18.12
C ARG A 87 8.94 29.17 17.56
N LEU A 88 9.72 29.89 16.75
CA LEU A 88 9.28 31.11 16.07
C LEU A 88 8.18 30.81 15.05
N LEU A 89 8.34 29.73 14.26
CA LEU A 89 7.32 29.30 13.31
C LEU A 89 6.00 28.92 14.00
N ALA A 90 6.07 28.22 15.13
CA ALA A 90 4.87 27.89 15.90
C ALA A 90 4.17 29.13 16.47
N ALA A 91 4.94 30.11 16.97
CA ALA A 91 4.37 31.38 17.45
C ALA A 91 3.70 32.19 16.32
N GLN A 92 4.36 32.29 15.16
CA GLN A 92 3.79 32.97 13.99
C GLN A 92 2.55 32.25 13.44
N GLY A 93 2.56 30.91 13.49
CA GLY A 93 1.41 30.09 13.13
C GLY A 93 0.21 30.37 14.04
N GLU A 94 0.44 30.44 15.36
CA GLU A 94 -0.58 30.80 16.35
C GLU A 94 -1.19 32.19 16.06
N GLU A 95 -0.35 33.18 15.74
CA GLU A 95 -0.81 34.54 15.47
C GLU A 95 -1.74 34.63 14.24
N LYS A 96 -1.40 33.88 13.18
CA LYS A 96 -2.10 33.87 11.89
C LYS A 96 -3.30 32.94 11.85
N ASP A 97 -3.31 31.88 12.64
CA ASP A 97 -4.35 30.84 12.69
C ASP A 97 -4.85 30.70 14.14
N ARG A 98 -5.44 31.80 14.65
CA ARG A 98 -5.86 31.92 16.05
C ARG A 98 -6.95 30.89 16.38
N GLY A 99 -6.76 30.20 17.50
CA GLY A 99 -7.70 29.19 17.99
C GLY A 99 -7.41 27.76 17.52
N ASN A 100 -6.46 27.56 16.61
CA ASN A 100 -5.95 26.22 16.29
C ASN A 100 -4.93 25.77 17.35
N ALA A 101 -5.29 24.74 18.12
CA ALA A 101 -4.47 24.23 19.21
C ALA A 101 -3.16 23.57 18.76
N PHE A 102 -3.07 23.13 17.50
CA PHE A 102 -1.87 22.49 16.94
C PHE A 102 -0.60 23.33 17.16
N TRP A 103 -0.67 24.64 16.90
CA TRP A 103 0.47 25.54 17.02
C TRP A 103 0.99 25.63 18.46
N LEU A 104 0.09 25.84 19.41
CA LEU A 104 0.40 25.96 20.84
C LEU A 104 0.89 24.64 21.44
N GLN A 105 0.29 23.50 21.05
CA GLN A 105 0.72 22.17 21.48
C GLN A 105 2.13 21.87 20.97
N SER A 106 2.40 22.14 19.69
CA SER A 106 3.72 21.94 19.10
C SER A 106 4.77 22.83 19.76
N GLN A 107 4.45 24.11 20.00
CA GLN A 107 5.34 25.03 20.67
C GLN A 107 5.63 24.59 22.11
N ALA A 108 4.63 24.09 22.84
CA ALA A 108 4.82 23.57 24.20
C ALA A 108 5.84 22.41 24.23
N VAL A 109 5.79 21.49 23.25
CA VAL A 109 6.76 20.40 23.11
C VAL A 109 8.18 20.96 22.89
N PHE A 110 8.35 21.92 21.98
CA PHE A 110 9.66 22.51 21.68
C PHE A 110 10.22 23.33 22.86
N GLU A 111 9.38 24.11 23.55
CA GLU A 111 9.77 24.85 24.76
C GLU A 111 10.20 23.90 25.89
N ALA A 112 9.52 22.76 26.02
CA ALA A 112 9.91 21.73 26.98
C ALA A 112 11.26 21.09 26.63
N LYS A 113 11.49 20.81 25.35
CA LYS A 113 12.78 20.30 24.85
C LYS A 113 13.92 21.32 25.05
N ALA A 114 13.62 22.61 24.96
CA ALA A 114 14.54 23.71 25.26
C ALA A 114 14.79 23.93 26.77
N GLY A 115 14.18 23.14 27.65
CA GLY A 115 14.29 23.28 29.11
C GLY A 115 13.42 24.39 29.72
N ARG A 116 12.64 25.12 28.92
CA ARG A 116 11.78 26.24 29.37
C ARG A 116 10.42 25.73 29.87
N ARG A 117 10.44 24.94 30.94
CA ARG A 117 9.27 24.20 31.47
C ARG A 117 8.06 25.08 31.82
N GLN A 118 8.27 26.28 32.36
CA GLN A 118 7.17 27.18 32.72
C GLN A 118 6.43 27.69 31.49
N LYS A 119 7.17 28.17 30.48
CA LYS A 119 6.60 28.63 29.20
C LYS A 119 5.89 27.50 28.46
N ALA A 120 6.46 26.29 28.46
CA ALA A 120 5.81 25.11 27.91
C ALA A 120 4.45 24.83 28.57
N ALA A 121 4.39 24.89 29.91
CA ALA A 121 3.15 24.67 30.66
C ALA A 121 2.09 25.75 30.39
N GLU A 122 2.51 27.01 30.23
CA GLU A 122 1.62 28.10 29.86
C GLU A 122 1.02 27.90 28.47
N LEU A 123 1.84 27.57 27.47
CA LEU A 123 1.39 27.28 26.11
C LEU A 123 0.45 26.07 26.07
N TRP A 124 0.75 25.02 26.83
CA TRP A 124 -0.12 23.86 26.96
C TRP A 124 -1.51 24.21 27.52
N ARG A 125 -1.54 25.05 28.55
CA ARG A 125 -2.79 25.57 29.11
C ARG A 125 -3.55 26.42 28.10
N ARG A 126 -2.86 27.30 27.37
CA ARG A 126 -3.48 28.11 26.31
C ARG A 126 -4.05 27.22 25.20
N ALA A 127 -3.33 26.16 24.81
CA ALA A 127 -3.79 25.19 23.82
C ALA A 127 -5.10 24.50 24.24
N SER A 128 -5.24 24.17 25.54
CA SER A 128 -6.46 23.54 26.08
C SER A 128 -7.72 24.40 25.95
N LYS A 129 -7.57 25.69 25.64
CA LYS A 129 -8.65 26.64 25.38
C LYS A 129 -8.85 26.93 23.89
N GLY A 130 -8.14 26.21 23.02
CA GLY A 130 -8.30 26.31 21.57
C GLY A 130 -9.70 25.91 21.12
N ALA A 131 -10.11 26.40 19.96
CA ALA A 131 -11.41 26.11 19.37
C ALA A 131 -11.39 24.83 18.53
N ALA A 132 -10.26 24.55 17.86
CA ALA A 132 -10.11 23.41 16.97
C ALA A 132 -8.68 22.88 16.98
N TRP A 133 -8.47 21.70 16.39
CA TRP A 133 -7.16 21.15 16.12
C TRP A 133 -7.05 20.79 14.64
N ASN A 134 -6.00 21.28 13.98
CA ASN A 134 -5.70 20.96 12.60
C ASN A 134 -4.19 21.08 12.37
N ASP A 135 -3.54 19.96 12.08
CA ASP A 135 -2.11 19.87 11.79
C ASP A 135 -1.75 20.16 10.33
N ARG A 136 -2.75 20.52 9.53
CA ARG A 136 -2.64 21.01 8.15
C ARG A 136 -1.99 20.02 7.18
N GLN A 137 -2.07 18.71 7.42
CA GLN A 137 -1.58 17.73 6.44
C GLN A 137 -2.48 17.63 5.20
N ASN A 138 -3.80 17.71 5.40
CA ASN A 138 -4.78 17.49 4.32
C ASN A 138 -4.56 18.40 3.09
N PRO A 139 -4.33 19.73 3.23
CA PRO A 139 -4.06 20.58 2.08
C PRO A 139 -2.82 20.15 1.29
N LEU A 140 -1.78 19.65 1.96
CA LEU A 140 -0.57 19.17 1.29
C LEU A 140 -0.81 17.85 0.54
N LEU A 141 -1.57 16.94 1.14
CA LEU A 141 -2.00 15.70 0.48
C LEU A 141 -2.88 16.00 -0.72
N GLN A 142 -3.81 16.96 -0.62
CA GLN A 142 -4.65 17.39 -1.75
C GLN A 142 -3.84 18.02 -2.87
N ARG A 143 -2.80 18.81 -2.56
CA ARG A 143 -1.87 19.33 -3.58
C ARG A 143 -1.12 18.18 -4.27
N ALA A 144 -0.66 17.19 -3.52
CA ALA A 144 -0.01 16.00 -4.08
C ALA A 144 -0.97 15.21 -4.98
N VAL A 145 -2.24 15.05 -4.59
CA VAL A 145 -3.28 14.44 -5.45
C VAL A 145 -3.47 15.24 -6.74
N ALA A 146 -3.50 16.57 -6.65
CA ALA A 146 -3.70 17.43 -7.82
C ALA A 146 -2.52 17.35 -8.82
N SER A 147 -1.31 17.03 -8.37
CA SER A 147 -0.13 16.87 -9.24
C SER A 147 0.01 15.48 -9.88
N LEU A 148 -0.84 14.50 -9.54
CA LEU A 148 -0.83 13.14 -10.10
C LEU A 148 -1.21 13.06 -11.59
N GLY A 149 -1.75 14.11 -12.19
CA GLY A 149 -2.15 14.09 -13.61
C GLY A 149 -3.19 13.00 -13.91
N ASP A 150 -2.87 12.06 -14.79
CA ASP A 150 -3.76 10.96 -15.19
C ASP A 150 -3.81 9.81 -14.15
N GLU A 151 -2.77 9.68 -13.31
CA GLU A 151 -2.70 8.66 -12.26
C GLU A 151 -3.75 8.89 -11.17
N LYS A 152 -4.29 10.11 -11.05
CA LYS A 152 -5.40 10.43 -10.13
C LYS A 152 -6.64 9.57 -10.37
N ASN A 153 -6.77 8.97 -11.55
CA ASN A 153 -7.90 8.09 -11.88
C ASN A 153 -7.71 6.66 -11.36
N GLN A 154 -6.56 6.35 -10.75
CA GLN A 154 -6.27 5.04 -10.18
C GLN A 154 -6.38 5.09 -8.65
N ALA A 155 -6.70 3.96 -8.03
CA ALA A 155 -6.86 3.88 -6.57
C ALA A 155 -5.54 3.90 -5.79
N TRP A 156 -4.48 3.28 -6.33
CA TRP A 156 -3.21 3.05 -5.63
C TRP A 156 -2.48 4.33 -5.13
N PRO A 157 -2.51 5.49 -5.82
CA PRO A 157 -1.88 6.71 -5.31
C PRO A 157 -2.53 7.21 -4.01
N TYR A 158 -3.84 7.02 -3.86
CA TYR A 158 -4.58 7.42 -2.66
C TYR A 158 -4.21 6.53 -1.46
N ALA A 159 -4.03 5.22 -1.70
CA ALA A 159 -3.51 4.32 -0.68
C ALA A 159 -2.11 4.75 -0.24
N LEU A 160 -1.20 4.99 -1.20
CA LEU A 160 0.17 5.41 -0.89
C LEU A 160 0.21 6.75 -0.13
N LEU A 161 -0.56 7.75 -0.55
CA LEU A 161 -0.64 9.04 0.13
C LEU A 161 -1.20 8.93 1.55
N THR A 162 -2.13 8.00 1.79
CA THR A 162 -2.67 7.75 3.13
C THR A 162 -1.60 7.15 4.04
N MET A 163 -0.78 6.22 3.53
CA MET A 163 0.35 5.63 4.26
C MET A 163 1.45 6.64 4.59
N CYS A 164 1.60 7.69 3.79
CA CYS A 164 2.58 8.75 4.03
C CYS A 164 2.14 9.82 5.05
N ARG A 165 0.97 9.66 5.69
CA ARG A 165 0.54 10.55 6.77
C ARG A 165 1.49 10.47 7.96
N ASN A 166 1.82 11.64 8.53
CA ASN A 166 2.78 11.73 9.62
C ASN A 166 2.05 11.79 10.97
N HIS A 167 2.17 10.73 11.77
CA HIS A 167 1.55 10.63 13.10
C HIS A 167 2.44 11.14 14.25
N ALA A 168 3.67 11.59 13.95
CA ALA A 168 4.65 11.95 14.97
C ALA A 168 4.26 13.18 15.78
N THR A 169 3.43 14.08 15.23
CA THR A 169 2.90 15.24 15.96
C THR A 169 2.14 14.81 17.19
N VAL A 170 1.16 13.93 16.99
CA VAL A 170 0.27 13.48 18.04
C VAL A 170 1.04 12.61 19.04
N ALA A 171 1.99 11.79 18.57
CA ALA A 171 2.90 11.04 19.45
C ALA A 171 3.80 11.95 20.31
N ALA A 172 4.33 13.06 19.76
CA ALA A 172 5.14 14.01 20.51
C ALA A 172 4.31 14.73 21.58
N VAL A 173 3.09 15.14 21.22
CA VAL A 173 2.12 15.74 22.15
C VAL A 173 1.74 14.76 23.25
N GLU A 174 1.53 13.49 22.91
CA GLU A 174 1.22 12.44 23.89
C GLU A 174 2.35 12.24 24.90
N ARG A 175 3.60 12.15 24.43
CA ARG A 175 4.79 12.04 25.30
C ARG A 175 4.90 13.23 26.24
N TYR A 176 4.65 14.44 25.74
CA TYR A 176 4.65 15.64 26.58
C TYR A 176 3.53 15.60 27.63
N ALA A 177 2.31 15.23 27.26
CA ALA A 177 1.18 15.10 28.18
C ALA A 177 1.45 14.07 29.30
N ARG A 178 2.01 12.90 28.95
CA ARG A 178 2.46 11.88 29.92
C ARG A 178 3.47 12.46 30.91
N GLY A 179 4.48 13.19 30.41
CA GLY A 179 5.47 13.85 31.27
C GLY A 179 4.86 14.91 32.19
N ARG A 180 3.85 15.64 31.73
CA ARG A 180 3.11 16.63 32.54
C ARG A 180 2.31 15.98 33.66
N LEU A 181 1.63 14.87 33.37
CA LEU A 181 0.88 14.11 34.38
C LEU A 181 1.81 13.48 35.42
N ALA A 182 2.90 12.86 34.98
CA ALA A 182 3.88 12.23 35.88
C ALA A 182 4.55 13.24 36.83
N GLY A 183 4.78 14.47 36.38
CA GLY A 183 5.36 15.54 37.19
C GLY A 183 4.38 16.30 38.07
N ALA A 184 3.07 15.99 38.04
CA ALA A 184 2.04 16.71 38.76
C ALA A 184 1.51 15.90 39.96
N ASN A 185 1.31 16.57 41.10
CA ASN A 185 0.57 15.97 42.22
C ASN A 185 -0.93 15.97 41.89
N LEU A 186 -1.42 14.85 41.32
CA LEU A 186 -2.76 14.71 40.76
C LEU A 186 -3.91 14.87 41.78
N SER A 187 -3.61 14.80 43.07
CA SER A 187 -4.59 14.99 44.15
C SER A 187 -4.74 16.47 44.59
N SER A 188 -3.87 17.36 44.12
CA SER A 188 -3.91 18.80 44.42
C SER A 188 -4.74 19.59 43.41
N ALA A 189 -5.20 20.79 43.78
CA ALA A 189 -5.83 21.76 42.87
C ALA A 189 -5.06 21.94 41.55
N LYS A 190 -3.74 22.13 41.66
CA LYS A 190 -2.85 22.31 40.50
C LYS A 190 -2.77 21.05 39.64
N GLY A 191 -2.77 19.87 40.25
CA GLY A 191 -2.82 18.59 39.54
C GLY A 191 -4.15 18.36 38.83
N ALA A 192 -5.27 18.70 39.48
CA ALA A 192 -6.60 18.64 38.87
C ALA A 192 -6.69 19.53 37.62
N LEU A 193 -6.14 20.75 37.68
CA LEU A 193 -6.03 21.63 36.52
C LEU A 193 -5.21 21.01 35.38
N VAL A 194 -4.06 20.38 35.70
CA VAL A 194 -3.25 19.68 34.69
C VAL A 194 -4.05 18.54 34.03
N ARG A 195 -4.84 17.79 34.81
CA ARG A 195 -5.73 16.76 34.26
C ARG A 195 -6.77 17.36 33.30
N VAL A 196 -7.42 18.45 33.68
CA VAL A 196 -8.38 19.18 32.81
C VAL A 196 -7.70 19.66 31.53
N GLU A 197 -6.50 20.24 31.63
CA GLU A 197 -5.71 20.70 30.47
C GLU A 197 -5.40 19.54 29.51
N VAL A 198 -5.05 18.36 30.03
CA VAL A 198 -4.77 17.17 29.21
C VAL A 198 -6.06 16.65 28.56
N ILE A 199 -7.17 16.55 29.30
CA ILE A 199 -8.46 16.09 28.76
C ILE A 199 -8.91 16.98 27.59
N ARG A 200 -8.87 18.30 27.75
CA ARG A 200 -9.28 19.24 26.70
C ARG A 200 -8.37 19.19 25.48
N ASN A 201 -7.05 19.09 25.67
CA ASN A 201 -6.13 18.93 24.54
C ASN A 201 -6.34 17.59 23.80
N GLY A 202 -6.62 16.50 24.54
CA GLY A 202 -6.98 15.20 23.96
C GLY A 202 -8.29 15.24 23.18
N GLU A 203 -9.31 15.93 23.71
CA GLU A 203 -10.58 16.18 23.01
C GLU A 203 -10.37 16.93 21.69
N LEU A 204 -9.55 17.99 21.71
CA LEU A 204 -9.24 18.77 20.52
C LEU A 204 -8.58 17.91 19.44
N ILE A 205 -7.56 17.12 19.81
CA ILE A 205 -6.92 16.16 18.88
C ILE A 205 -7.95 15.17 18.35
N ARG A 206 -8.74 14.55 19.23
CA ARG A 206 -9.76 13.55 18.86
C ARG A 206 -10.75 14.10 17.83
N LYS A 207 -11.27 15.31 18.05
CA LYS A 207 -12.23 15.98 17.16
C LYS A 207 -11.61 16.48 15.86
N GLY A 208 -10.34 16.88 15.91
CA GLY A 208 -9.61 17.41 14.75
C GLY A 208 -8.89 16.36 13.91
N ALA A 209 -8.74 15.15 14.43
CA ALA A 209 -8.02 14.06 13.77
C ALA A 209 -8.65 13.71 12.42
N ARG A 210 -7.79 13.42 11.44
CA ARG A 210 -8.17 12.98 10.10
C ARG A 210 -7.88 11.49 9.87
N THR A 211 -7.32 10.83 10.87
CA THR A 211 -7.01 9.41 10.90
C THR A 211 -7.53 8.77 12.18
N MET A 212 -7.85 7.46 12.12
CA MET A 212 -8.19 6.65 13.29
C MET A 212 -7.05 6.66 14.30
N ALA A 213 -5.81 6.52 13.83
CA ALA A 213 -4.62 6.47 14.68
C ALA A 213 -4.46 7.74 15.53
N ASP A 214 -4.54 8.92 14.92
CA ASP A 214 -4.43 10.20 15.63
C ASP A 214 -5.61 10.41 16.58
N GLY A 215 -6.83 10.08 16.12
CA GLY A 215 -8.04 10.19 16.92
C GLY A 215 -8.00 9.31 18.16
N MET A 216 -7.45 8.11 18.04
CA MET A 216 -7.28 7.16 19.13
C MET A 216 -6.26 7.64 20.16
N VAL A 217 -5.18 8.31 19.75
CA VAL A 217 -4.26 8.93 20.71
C VAL A 217 -4.95 10.07 21.47
N GLY A 218 -5.74 10.90 20.79
CA GLY A 218 -6.59 11.91 21.45
C GLY A 218 -7.52 11.30 22.49
N ALA A 219 -8.17 10.17 22.16
CA ALA A 219 -9.03 9.44 23.08
C ALA A 219 -8.27 8.85 24.29
N LYS A 220 -7.09 8.26 24.02
CA LYS A 220 -6.19 7.73 25.07
C LYS A 220 -5.73 8.83 26.01
N LEU A 221 -5.49 10.06 25.53
CA LEU A 221 -5.11 11.19 26.38
C LEU A 221 -6.22 11.60 27.35
N VAL A 222 -7.47 11.59 26.88
CA VAL A 222 -8.65 11.86 27.73
C VAL A 222 -8.73 10.85 28.87
N ASP A 223 -8.57 9.57 28.56
CA ASP A 223 -8.62 8.49 29.57
C ASP A 223 -7.39 8.48 30.48
N LEU A 224 -6.20 8.73 29.92
CA LEU A 224 -4.92 8.77 30.66
C LEU A 224 -4.96 9.77 31.82
N ALA A 225 -5.53 10.95 31.59
CA ALA A 225 -5.60 12.02 32.59
C ALA A 225 -6.43 11.62 33.83
N VAL A 226 -7.25 10.58 33.72
CA VAL A 226 -8.19 10.17 34.77
C VAL A 226 -7.64 9.04 35.62
N TYR A 227 -6.72 8.23 35.10
CA TYR A 227 -6.15 7.12 35.85
C TYR A 227 -5.49 7.60 37.15
N PRO A 228 -5.65 6.84 38.25
CA PRO A 228 -4.78 7.00 39.41
C PRO A 228 -3.32 6.83 38.98
N PRO A 229 -2.36 7.52 39.64
CA PRO A 229 -0.94 7.45 39.29
C PRO A 229 -0.41 6.01 39.15
N GLU A 230 -0.88 5.10 40.00
CA GLU A 230 -0.53 3.68 40.06
C GLU A 230 -0.93 2.87 38.81
N PHE A 231 -1.92 3.35 38.05
CA PHE A 231 -2.53 2.63 36.93
C PHE A 231 -2.35 3.33 35.58
N MET A 232 -1.47 4.33 35.47
CA MET A 232 -1.20 5.01 34.20
C MET A 232 -0.63 4.10 33.09
N THR A 233 -0.32 2.83 33.41
CA THR A 233 0.22 1.83 32.49
C THR A 233 -0.77 0.72 32.09
N VAL A 234 -1.89 0.53 32.80
CA VAL A 234 -2.83 -0.58 32.56
C VAL A 234 -4.26 -0.07 32.48
N SER A 235 -4.91 -0.25 31.33
CA SER A 235 -6.29 0.20 31.12
C SER A 235 -7.31 -0.77 31.75
N ARG A 236 -8.16 -0.29 32.66
CA ARG A 236 -9.28 -1.07 33.23
C ARG A 236 -10.54 -0.21 33.32
N PRO A 237 -11.68 -0.62 32.72
CA PRO A 237 -12.91 0.19 32.69
C PRO A 237 -13.41 0.63 34.07
N LYS A 238 -13.36 -0.27 35.07
CA LYS A 238 -13.73 0.05 36.46
C LYS A 238 -12.85 1.16 37.06
N GLN A 239 -11.56 1.18 36.73
CA GLN A 239 -10.62 2.17 37.27
C GLN A 239 -10.81 3.53 36.61
N LEU A 240 -11.14 3.56 35.31
CA LEU A 240 -11.56 4.80 34.64
C LEU A 240 -12.76 5.42 35.33
N TYR A 241 -13.81 4.63 35.57
CA TYR A 241 -15.02 5.13 36.21
C TYR A 241 -14.74 5.72 37.61
N LEU A 242 -13.96 5.00 38.43
CA LEU A 242 -13.56 5.49 39.76
C LEU A 242 -12.69 6.74 39.68
N GLY A 243 -11.74 6.79 38.74
CA GLY A 243 -10.89 7.95 38.51
C GLY A 243 -11.69 9.19 38.09
N ARG A 244 -12.73 9.02 37.25
CA ARG A 244 -13.62 10.12 36.84
C ARG A 244 -14.34 10.69 38.06
N GLY A 245 -14.90 9.80 38.90
CA GLY A 245 -15.54 10.18 40.16
C GLY A 245 -14.60 10.92 41.11
N GLN A 246 -13.34 10.49 41.22
CA GLN A 246 -12.33 11.16 42.03
C GLN A 246 -12.01 12.55 41.48
N LEU A 247 -11.80 12.69 40.17
CA LEU A 247 -11.55 13.98 39.53
C LEU A 247 -12.71 14.96 39.77
N TYR A 248 -13.96 14.52 39.64
CA TYR A 248 -15.12 15.37 39.93
C TYR A 248 -15.18 15.83 41.38
N ARG A 249 -14.87 14.94 42.33
CA ARG A 249 -14.82 15.31 43.75
C ARG A 249 -13.73 16.35 44.01
N THR A 250 -12.53 16.16 43.45
CA THR A 250 -11.44 17.14 43.56
C THR A 250 -11.84 18.47 42.94
N LEU A 251 -12.44 18.49 41.75
CA LEU A 251 -12.90 19.74 41.12
C LEU A 251 -13.98 20.46 41.94
N ARG A 252 -14.90 19.73 42.59
CA ARG A 252 -15.89 20.33 43.50
C ARG A 252 -15.24 20.91 44.75
N ALA A 253 -14.33 20.16 45.37
CA ALA A 253 -13.62 20.60 46.58
C ALA A 253 -12.79 21.87 46.33
N GLU A 254 -12.24 22.02 45.13
CA GLU A 254 -11.38 23.13 44.73
C GLU A 254 -12.16 24.28 44.04
N SER A 255 -13.49 24.34 44.19
CA SER A 255 -14.35 25.39 43.59
C SER A 255 -14.28 25.49 42.05
N MET A 256 -13.85 24.43 41.36
CA MET A 256 -13.80 24.31 39.90
C MET A 256 -14.99 23.52 39.33
N GLY A 257 -16.13 23.50 40.04
CA GLY A 257 -17.30 22.71 39.67
C GLY A 257 -17.89 23.01 38.29
N GLY A 258 -17.67 24.23 37.76
CA GLY A 258 -18.13 24.64 36.42
C GLY A 258 -17.48 23.86 35.27
N GLU A 259 -16.36 23.17 35.50
CA GLU A 259 -15.68 22.35 34.49
C GLU A 259 -16.35 20.99 34.28
N ILE A 260 -17.10 20.50 35.27
CA ILE A 260 -17.64 19.14 35.30
C ILE A 260 -18.59 18.85 34.13
N PRO A 261 -19.56 19.72 33.77
CA PRO A 261 -20.46 19.43 32.65
C PRO A 261 -19.73 19.20 31.32
N THR A 262 -18.69 20.00 31.06
CA THR A 262 -17.85 19.86 29.87
C THR A 262 -17.12 18.53 29.89
N LEU A 263 -16.48 18.16 31.01
CA LEU A 263 -15.76 16.89 31.14
C LEU A 263 -16.68 15.68 30.98
N VAL A 264 -17.88 15.72 31.56
CA VAL A 264 -18.89 14.65 31.43
C VAL A 264 -19.23 14.43 29.95
N ARG A 265 -19.51 15.52 29.21
CA ARG A 265 -19.73 15.44 27.76
C ARG A 265 -18.53 14.84 27.04
N THR A 266 -17.32 15.31 27.34
CA THR A 266 -16.09 14.81 26.71
C THR A 266 -15.91 13.30 26.93
N PHE A 267 -16.20 12.78 28.13
CA PHE A 267 -16.10 11.34 28.40
C PHE A 267 -17.16 10.52 27.66
N HIS A 268 -18.40 10.99 27.58
CA HIS A 268 -19.44 10.30 26.79
C HIS A 268 -19.07 10.24 25.30
N GLU A 269 -18.59 11.34 24.74
CA GLU A 269 -18.10 11.35 23.36
C GLU A 269 -16.86 10.48 23.17
N ASN A 270 -16.02 10.32 24.21
CA ASN A 270 -14.85 9.45 24.17
C ASN A 270 -15.23 7.97 24.15
N GLU A 271 -16.22 7.58 24.96
CA GLU A 271 -16.79 6.23 24.96
C GLU A 271 -17.40 5.90 23.60
N ALA A 272 -18.16 6.83 23.01
CA ALA A 272 -18.69 6.67 21.65
C ALA A 272 -17.55 6.45 20.64
N TRP A 273 -16.40 7.12 20.80
CA TRP A 273 -15.27 6.92 19.90
C TRP A 273 -14.66 5.52 20.01
N ALA A 274 -14.61 4.95 21.21
CA ALA A 274 -14.14 3.58 21.38
C ALA A 274 -15.06 2.53 20.71
N THR A 275 -16.28 2.91 20.32
CA THR A 275 -17.29 1.99 19.75
C THR A 275 -17.45 2.05 18.23
N ILE A 276 -16.92 3.05 17.53
CA ILE A 276 -17.25 3.29 16.10
C ILE A 276 -16.62 2.23 15.18
N VAL A 277 -15.31 1.96 15.27
CA VAL A 277 -14.59 0.86 14.59
C VAL A 277 -13.30 0.61 15.37
N SER A 278 -12.89 -0.65 15.57
CA SER A 278 -11.60 -0.93 16.21
C SER A 278 -10.45 -0.46 15.29
N PRO A 279 -9.43 0.26 15.80
CA PRO A 279 -8.30 0.69 14.98
C PRO A 279 -7.65 -0.45 14.20
N GLU A 280 -7.67 -1.65 14.76
CA GLU A 280 -7.17 -2.87 14.14
C GLU A 280 -7.99 -3.29 12.91
N GLU A 281 -9.33 -3.21 12.97
CA GLU A 281 -10.20 -3.47 11.82
C GLU A 281 -10.04 -2.41 10.74
N ALA A 282 -9.96 -1.13 11.12
CA ALA A 282 -9.73 -0.03 10.19
C ALA A 282 -8.39 -0.20 9.45
N GLU A 283 -7.34 -0.54 10.17
CA GLU A 283 -6.02 -0.79 9.59
C GLU A 283 -6.04 -2.03 8.67
N SER A 284 -6.69 -3.12 9.08
CA SER A 284 -6.84 -4.34 8.28
C SER A 284 -7.59 -4.07 6.97
N ASN A 285 -8.72 -3.36 7.05
CA ASN A 285 -9.52 -3.00 5.88
C ASN A 285 -8.73 -2.10 4.92
N PHE A 286 -8.05 -1.08 5.46
CA PHE A 286 -7.18 -0.22 4.65
C PHE A 286 -6.05 -1.01 3.97
N ARG A 287 -5.41 -1.97 4.66
CA ARG A 287 -4.37 -2.84 4.07
C ARG A 287 -4.91 -3.67 2.92
N GLU A 288 -6.10 -4.25 3.09
CA GLU A 288 -6.75 -5.02 2.03
C GLU A 288 -7.09 -4.14 0.82
N MET A 289 -7.66 -2.96 1.05
CA MET A 289 -7.93 -1.98 0.00
C MET A 289 -6.66 -1.56 -0.74
N ALA A 290 -5.57 -1.29 0.00
CA ALA A 290 -4.28 -0.94 -0.60
C ALA A 290 -3.74 -2.09 -1.47
N ALA A 291 -3.75 -3.33 -0.98
CA ALA A 291 -3.30 -4.49 -1.76
C ALA A 291 -4.15 -4.70 -3.04
N ARG A 292 -5.47 -4.58 -2.93
CA ARG A 292 -6.38 -4.66 -4.09
C ARG A 292 -6.09 -3.55 -5.10
N SER A 293 -5.80 -2.33 -4.65
CA SER A 293 -5.49 -1.20 -5.54
C SER A 293 -4.23 -1.43 -6.37
N ALA A 294 -3.20 -2.07 -5.79
CA ALA A 294 -1.98 -2.42 -6.51
C ALA A 294 -2.23 -3.45 -7.61
N ILE A 295 -3.04 -4.49 -7.33
CA ILE A 295 -3.41 -5.50 -8.35
C ILE A 295 -4.17 -4.82 -9.48
N LEU A 296 -5.24 -4.10 -9.15
CA LEU A 296 -6.15 -3.54 -10.16
C LEU A 296 -5.43 -2.55 -11.08
N ALA A 297 -4.49 -1.76 -10.55
CA ALA A 297 -3.70 -0.80 -11.31
C ALA A 297 -2.82 -1.44 -12.40
N VAL A 298 -2.48 -2.72 -12.26
CA VAL A 298 -1.41 -3.38 -13.05
C VAL A 298 -1.93 -4.58 -13.85
N PHE A 299 -3.07 -5.13 -13.43
CA PHE A 299 -3.64 -6.35 -14.00
C PHE A 299 -3.82 -6.31 -15.53
N PRO A 300 -4.39 -5.26 -16.15
CA PRO A 300 -4.53 -5.23 -17.62
C PRO A 300 -3.19 -5.25 -18.36
N GLY A 301 -2.19 -4.52 -17.86
CA GLY A 301 -0.83 -4.54 -18.40
C GLY A 301 -0.16 -5.91 -18.22
N ALA A 302 -0.34 -6.54 -17.07
CA ALA A 302 0.26 -7.85 -16.78
C ALA A 302 -0.31 -8.93 -17.72
N VAL A 303 -1.64 -8.94 -17.88
CA VAL A 303 -2.35 -9.85 -18.79
C VAL A 303 -1.96 -9.58 -20.25
N LEU A 304 -1.76 -8.33 -20.65
CA LEU A 304 -1.29 -7.97 -21.99
C LEU A 304 0.11 -8.56 -22.26
N ILE A 305 1.05 -8.42 -21.32
CA ILE A 305 2.39 -8.99 -21.45
C ILE A 305 2.34 -10.51 -21.52
N THR A 306 1.51 -11.16 -20.68
CA THR A 306 1.28 -12.61 -20.75
C THR A 306 0.74 -13.03 -22.13
N ALA A 307 -0.19 -12.26 -22.70
CA ALA A 307 -0.68 -12.50 -24.05
C ALA A 307 0.45 -12.38 -25.09
N LEU A 308 1.30 -11.35 -25.01
CA LEU A 308 2.45 -11.17 -25.90
C LEU A 308 3.44 -12.34 -25.80
N VAL A 309 3.74 -12.82 -24.59
CA VAL A 309 4.55 -14.03 -24.38
C VAL A 309 3.90 -15.24 -25.06
N GLY A 310 2.58 -15.37 -24.98
CA GLY A 310 1.82 -16.43 -25.64
C GLY A 310 1.90 -16.34 -27.16
N ALA A 311 1.80 -15.13 -27.71
CA ALA A 311 1.94 -14.88 -29.14
C ALA A 311 3.35 -15.24 -29.65
N LEU A 312 4.40 -14.89 -28.90
CA LEU A 312 5.78 -15.27 -29.22
C LEU A 312 5.98 -16.78 -29.16
N ALA A 313 5.46 -17.45 -28.12
CA ALA A 313 5.50 -18.91 -28.02
C ALA A 313 4.78 -19.58 -29.18
N MET A 314 3.59 -19.08 -29.55
CA MET A 314 2.83 -19.57 -30.69
C MET A 314 3.60 -19.41 -32.01
N ALA A 315 4.22 -18.25 -32.25
CA ALA A 315 5.03 -17.98 -33.44
C ALA A 315 6.25 -18.89 -33.49
N PHE A 316 6.95 -19.07 -32.37
CA PHE A 316 8.10 -19.96 -32.25
C PHE A 316 7.72 -21.43 -32.52
N GLY A 317 6.62 -21.91 -31.95
CA GLY A 317 6.10 -23.27 -32.22
C GLY A 317 5.69 -23.50 -33.67
N ARG A 318 5.27 -22.46 -34.40
CA ARG A 318 5.03 -22.54 -35.86
C ARG A 318 6.35 -22.59 -36.64
N GLY A 319 7.33 -21.79 -36.27
CA GLY A 319 8.66 -21.76 -36.91
C GLY A 319 9.39 -23.09 -36.83
N ILE A 320 9.34 -23.77 -35.68
CA ILE A 320 9.98 -25.09 -35.50
C ILE A 320 9.31 -26.16 -36.37
N ASN A 321 7.98 -26.13 -36.51
CA ASN A 321 7.26 -27.13 -37.31
C ASN A 321 7.56 -27.02 -38.82
N ALA A 322 8.00 -25.85 -39.30
CA ALA A 322 8.29 -25.61 -40.71
C ALA A 322 9.77 -25.84 -41.10
N GLY A 323 10.67 -25.99 -40.12
CA GLY A 323 12.11 -26.00 -40.33
C GLY A 323 12.78 -27.39 -40.33
N PRO A 324 14.06 -27.47 -40.76
CA PRO A 324 14.87 -28.68 -40.63
C PRO A 324 15.14 -29.04 -39.15
N ARG A 325 15.64 -30.27 -38.92
CA ARG A 325 16.00 -30.76 -37.58
C ARG A 325 16.89 -29.75 -36.84
N ILE A 326 16.46 -29.32 -35.65
CA ILE A 326 17.22 -28.42 -34.79
C ILE A 326 18.51 -29.12 -34.31
N PRO A 327 19.70 -28.52 -34.50
CA PRO A 327 20.96 -29.11 -34.04
C PRO A 327 21.06 -29.08 -32.52
N ILE A 328 21.69 -30.11 -31.93
CA ILE A 328 21.83 -30.29 -30.48
C ILE A 328 22.52 -29.07 -29.83
N ALA A 329 23.57 -28.55 -30.45
CA ALA A 329 24.30 -27.37 -29.96
C ALA A 329 23.39 -26.14 -29.82
N PHE A 330 22.46 -25.94 -30.76
CA PHE A 330 21.48 -24.86 -30.67
C PHE A 330 20.48 -25.10 -29.53
N THR A 331 19.99 -26.32 -29.36
CA THR A 331 19.09 -26.67 -28.24
C THR A 331 19.76 -26.43 -26.88
N VAL A 332 21.03 -26.83 -26.74
CA VAL A 332 21.82 -26.59 -25.51
C VAL A 332 22.01 -25.09 -25.26
N ALA A 333 22.33 -24.31 -26.31
CA ALA A 333 22.46 -22.86 -26.19
C ALA A 333 21.13 -22.19 -25.77
N VAL A 334 20.00 -22.62 -26.32
CA VAL A 334 18.67 -22.12 -25.94
C VAL A 334 18.32 -22.48 -24.50
N ILE A 335 18.61 -23.71 -24.04
CA ILE A 335 18.38 -24.11 -22.65
C ILE A 335 19.24 -23.28 -21.70
N ALA A 336 20.53 -23.08 -22.02
CA ALA A 336 21.42 -22.25 -21.22
C ALA A 336 20.93 -20.79 -21.16
N LEU A 337 20.49 -20.23 -22.29
CA LEU A 337 19.91 -18.88 -22.36
C LEU A 337 18.64 -18.76 -21.50
N LEU A 338 17.69 -19.70 -21.63
CA LEU A 338 16.45 -19.69 -20.86
C LEU A 338 16.71 -19.89 -19.36
N THR A 339 17.70 -20.70 -18.99
CA THR A 339 18.13 -20.90 -17.61
C THR A 339 18.71 -19.60 -17.03
N GLY A 340 19.60 -18.93 -17.78
CA GLY A 340 20.15 -17.63 -17.39
C GLY A 340 19.08 -16.55 -17.27
N LEU A 341 18.13 -16.49 -18.21
CA LEU A 341 17.00 -15.57 -18.15
C LEU A 341 16.08 -15.87 -16.96
N ALA A 342 15.79 -17.13 -16.67
CA ALA A 342 14.99 -17.51 -15.51
C ALA A 342 15.70 -17.11 -14.20
N TRP A 343 17.02 -17.29 -14.11
CA TRP A 343 17.79 -16.86 -12.95
C TRP A 343 17.81 -15.33 -12.79
N LEU A 344 18.10 -14.59 -13.86
CA LEU A 344 18.15 -13.12 -13.84
C LEU A 344 16.78 -12.50 -13.55
N SER A 345 15.69 -13.10 -14.02
CA SER A 345 14.34 -12.56 -13.88
C SER A 345 13.68 -12.91 -12.54
N SER A 346 13.89 -14.13 -12.04
CA SER A 346 13.30 -14.57 -10.77
C SER A 346 14.23 -14.40 -9.57
N GLY A 347 15.55 -14.28 -9.76
CA GLY A 347 16.53 -14.35 -8.66
C GLY A 347 16.62 -15.72 -7.98
N SER A 348 15.91 -16.74 -8.48
CA SER A 348 15.77 -18.05 -7.85
C SER A 348 16.59 -19.12 -8.57
N TRP A 349 17.47 -19.78 -7.81
CA TRP A 349 18.20 -20.97 -8.28
C TRP A 349 17.29 -22.15 -8.57
N LEU A 350 16.17 -22.27 -7.85
CA LEU A 350 15.21 -23.36 -8.04
C LEU A 350 14.49 -23.24 -9.39
N GLY A 351 14.05 -22.03 -9.75
CA GLY A 351 13.44 -21.77 -11.06
C GLY A 351 14.41 -22.03 -12.21
N ALA A 352 15.66 -21.57 -12.07
CA ALA A 352 16.71 -21.81 -13.05
C ALA A 352 17.05 -23.32 -13.18
N GLY A 353 17.21 -24.02 -12.06
CA GLY A 353 17.45 -25.46 -12.03
C GLY A 353 16.33 -26.26 -12.68
N ALA A 354 15.06 -25.89 -12.43
CA ALA A 354 13.90 -26.52 -13.06
C ALA A 354 13.92 -26.36 -14.59
N VAL A 355 14.26 -25.16 -15.09
CA VAL A 355 14.42 -24.89 -16.54
C VAL A 355 15.54 -25.74 -17.13
N ALA A 356 16.70 -25.82 -16.47
CA ALA A 356 17.84 -26.61 -16.94
C ALA A 356 17.51 -28.11 -17.01
N VAL A 357 16.91 -28.66 -15.95
CA VAL A 357 16.54 -30.08 -15.87
C VAL A 357 15.47 -30.42 -16.91
N CYS A 358 14.37 -29.66 -16.97
CA CYS A 358 13.31 -29.92 -17.94
C CYS A 358 13.78 -29.69 -19.39
N GLY A 359 14.68 -28.72 -19.60
CA GLY A 359 15.33 -28.49 -20.89
C GLY A 359 16.19 -29.69 -21.32
N ALA A 360 16.95 -30.28 -20.40
CA ALA A 360 17.77 -31.46 -20.69
C ALA A 360 16.93 -32.66 -21.17
N PHE A 361 15.69 -32.83 -20.67
CA PHE A 361 14.77 -33.88 -21.15
C PHE A 361 14.39 -33.73 -22.62
N VAL A 362 14.43 -32.53 -23.19
CA VAL A 362 14.19 -32.29 -24.63
C VAL A 362 15.27 -32.95 -25.50
N LEU A 363 16.47 -33.17 -24.96
CA LEU A 363 17.54 -33.88 -25.65
C LEU A 363 17.29 -35.39 -25.75
N TYR A 364 16.37 -35.93 -24.93
CA TYR A 364 16.02 -37.35 -24.96
C TYR A 364 15.18 -37.68 -26.20
N ARG A 365 15.60 -38.72 -26.92
CA ARG A 365 14.99 -39.16 -28.18
C ARG A 365 14.55 -40.61 -28.10
N PRO A 366 13.40 -40.97 -28.70
CA PRO A 366 13.00 -42.38 -28.81
C PRO A 366 14.01 -43.16 -29.67
N ARG A 367 14.33 -44.39 -29.28
CA ARG A 367 15.24 -45.28 -30.03
C ARG A 367 14.77 -45.60 -31.45
N HIS A 368 13.46 -45.53 -31.68
CA HIS A 368 12.83 -45.77 -32.98
C HIS A 368 11.81 -44.67 -33.26
N GLU A 369 12.00 -43.90 -34.33
CA GLU A 369 11.12 -42.79 -34.74
C GLU A 369 10.22 -43.22 -35.90
N ARG A 370 8.90 -43.03 -35.77
CA ARG A 370 7.94 -43.15 -36.87
C ARG A 370 7.85 -41.82 -37.61
N ALA A 371 7.93 -41.86 -38.95
CA ALA A 371 7.75 -40.70 -39.81
C ALA A 371 6.26 -40.39 -40.04
N ILE A 372 5.51 -40.13 -38.95
CA ILE A 372 4.10 -39.74 -39.03
C ILE A 372 3.97 -38.23 -38.79
N GLU A 373 3.03 -37.61 -39.50
CA GLU A 373 2.67 -36.21 -39.29
C GLU A 373 1.79 -36.09 -38.02
N VAL A 374 2.26 -35.33 -37.02
CA VAL A 374 1.57 -35.20 -35.73
C VAL A 374 0.57 -34.05 -35.80
N ASN A 375 -0.63 -34.34 -36.30
CA ASN A 375 -1.69 -33.32 -36.39
C ASN A 375 -2.50 -33.17 -35.08
N GLY A 376 -2.43 -34.15 -34.17
CA GLY A 376 -3.00 -34.07 -32.82
C GLY A 376 -2.64 -35.27 -31.94
N LEU A 377 -2.37 -35.02 -30.65
CA LEU A 377 -2.00 -36.04 -29.63
C LEU A 377 -3.17 -36.38 -28.69
N GLY A 378 -4.39 -36.07 -29.09
CA GLY A 378 -5.62 -36.30 -28.34
C GLY A 378 -5.98 -35.18 -27.33
N PRO A 379 -7.18 -35.26 -26.72
CA PRO A 379 -7.72 -34.22 -25.83
C PRO A 379 -6.98 -34.13 -24.49
N LEU A 380 -6.47 -35.25 -23.96
CA LEU A 380 -5.71 -35.27 -22.71
C LEU A 380 -4.43 -34.41 -22.80
N PHE A 381 -3.72 -34.50 -23.94
CA PHE A 381 -2.55 -33.66 -24.20
C PHE A 381 -2.92 -32.18 -24.23
N GLN A 382 -4.01 -31.82 -24.92
CA GLN A 382 -4.50 -30.44 -24.97
C GLN A 382 -4.91 -29.92 -23.59
N PHE A 383 -5.56 -30.75 -22.79
CA PHE A 383 -5.94 -30.41 -21.41
C PHE A 383 -4.71 -30.15 -20.52
N VAL A 384 -3.72 -31.03 -20.54
CA VAL A 384 -2.48 -30.86 -19.76
C VAL A 384 -1.75 -29.58 -20.17
N ILE A 385 -1.61 -29.32 -21.46
CA ILE A 385 -0.97 -28.10 -21.97
C ILE A 385 -1.80 -26.85 -21.63
N GLY A 386 -3.13 -26.94 -21.69
CA GLY A 386 -4.03 -25.85 -21.30
C GLY A 386 -3.93 -25.51 -19.81
N MET A 387 -3.88 -26.51 -18.93
CA MET A 387 -3.67 -26.33 -17.49
C MET A 387 -2.30 -25.70 -17.19
N LEU A 388 -1.24 -26.17 -17.86
CA LEU A 388 0.09 -25.55 -17.74
C LEU A 388 0.09 -24.10 -18.21
N ALA A 389 -0.61 -23.77 -19.30
CA ALA A 389 -0.75 -22.40 -19.79
C ALA A 389 -1.51 -21.51 -18.80
N LEU A 390 -2.58 -22.03 -18.19
CA LEU A 390 -3.32 -21.31 -17.15
C LEU A 390 -2.44 -21.01 -15.93
N CYS A 391 -1.76 -22.03 -15.38
CA CYS A 391 -0.89 -21.87 -14.22
C CYS A 391 0.28 -20.92 -14.52
N ALA A 392 0.96 -21.10 -15.66
CA ALA A 392 2.04 -20.22 -16.08
C ALA A 392 1.56 -18.78 -16.30
N GLY A 393 0.38 -18.59 -16.89
CA GLY A 393 -0.21 -17.27 -17.13
C GLY A 393 -0.55 -16.55 -15.83
N LEU A 394 -1.20 -17.24 -14.88
CA LEU A 394 -1.50 -16.69 -13.56
C LEU A 394 -0.22 -16.35 -12.80
N SER A 395 0.74 -17.28 -12.72
CA SER A 395 2.03 -17.02 -12.06
C SER A 395 2.78 -15.86 -12.70
N CYS A 396 2.77 -15.74 -14.03
CA CYS A 396 3.39 -14.65 -14.76
C CYS A 396 2.72 -13.30 -14.42
N ALA A 397 1.39 -13.25 -14.42
CA ALA A 397 0.65 -12.05 -14.06
C ALA A 397 0.92 -11.61 -12.61
N PHE A 398 0.96 -12.55 -11.66
CA PHE A 398 1.31 -12.27 -10.26
C PHE A 398 2.76 -11.80 -10.11
N TRP A 399 3.70 -12.43 -10.82
CA TRP A 399 5.11 -12.03 -10.82
C TRP A 399 5.28 -10.59 -11.35
N LEU A 400 4.62 -10.26 -12.47
CA LEU A 400 4.63 -8.91 -13.03
C LEU A 400 3.97 -7.90 -12.08
N THR A 401 2.91 -8.30 -11.38
CA THR A 401 2.27 -7.45 -10.37
C THR A 401 3.24 -7.15 -9.23
N GLY A 402 3.92 -8.14 -8.65
CA GLY A 402 4.91 -7.92 -7.58
C GLY A 402 6.13 -7.09 -8.01
N GLN A 403 6.48 -7.12 -9.30
CA GLN A 403 7.57 -6.32 -9.86
C GLN A 403 7.17 -4.87 -10.19
N SER A 404 5.86 -4.57 -10.23
CA SER A 404 5.34 -3.27 -10.60
C SER A 404 5.59 -2.20 -9.54
N VAL A 405 5.53 -0.93 -9.95
CA VAL A 405 5.71 0.20 -9.03
C VAL A 405 4.61 0.27 -7.97
N PRO A 406 3.30 0.18 -8.29
CA PRO A 406 2.25 0.22 -7.27
C PRO A 406 2.44 -0.84 -6.19
N ALA A 407 2.80 -2.07 -6.58
CA ALA A 407 3.03 -3.14 -5.62
C ALA A 407 4.25 -2.88 -4.73
N ARG A 408 5.40 -2.49 -5.31
CA ARG A 408 6.62 -2.21 -4.55
C ARG A 408 6.46 -1.05 -3.55
N GLU A 409 5.74 -0.02 -3.95
CA GLU A 409 5.48 1.16 -3.12
C GLU A 409 4.56 0.84 -1.94
N ILE A 410 3.49 0.10 -2.20
CA ILE A 410 2.53 -0.33 -1.16
C ILE A 410 3.18 -1.37 -0.22
N THR A 411 3.95 -2.33 -0.74
CA THR A 411 4.61 -3.36 0.10
C THR A 411 5.72 -2.80 0.96
N ALA A 412 6.50 -1.85 0.46
CA ALA A 412 7.52 -1.16 1.27
C ALA A 412 6.89 -0.43 2.47
N SER A 413 5.62 -0.04 2.36
CA SER A 413 4.87 0.67 3.39
C SER A 413 4.04 -0.27 4.29
N LEU A 414 3.86 -1.54 3.91
CA LEU A 414 3.07 -2.56 4.62
C LEU A 414 3.90 -3.82 4.91
N PRO A 415 4.62 -3.88 6.05
CA PRO A 415 5.51 -5.01 6.38
C PRO A 415 4.79 -6.33 6.73
N ALA A 416 3.46 -6.36 6.71
CA ALA A 416 2.65 -7.52 7.12
C ALA A 416 1.86 -8.15 5.97
N LEU A 417 2.23 -7.88 4.71
CA LEU A 417 1.64 -8.60 3.58
C LEU A 417 2.21 -10.03 3.51
N PRO A 418 1.48 -11.00 2.92
CA PRO A 418 2.00 -12.35 2.75
C PRO A 418 3.34 -12.37 2.01
N ASP A 419 4.25 -13.27 2.41
CA ASP A 419 5.63 -13.36 1.88
C ASP A 419 5.70 -13.47 0.35
N TRP A 420 4.72 -14.11 -0.28
CA TRP A 420 4.64 -14.25 -1.74
C TRP A 420 4.37 -12.94 -2.49
N TRP A 421 3.94 -11.90 -1.78
CA TRP A 421 3.77 -10.55 -2.31
C TRP A 421 5.02 -9.69 -2.06
N ILE A 422 5.67 -9.88 -0.90
CA ILE A 422 6.88 -9.18 -0.51
C ILE A 422 8.06 -9.63 -1.39
N ASP A 423 8.16 -10.92 -1.70
CA ASP A 423 9.19 -11.47 -2.57
C ASP A 423 8.61 -12.02 -3.89
N PRO A 424 8.68 -11.24 -4.99
CA PRO A 424 8.26 -11.70 -6.31
C PRO A 424 9.15 -12.82 -6.88
N SER A 425 10.28 -13.17 -6.23
CA SER A 425 11.15 -14.26 -6.69
C SER A 425 10.43 -15.60 -6.75
N ALA A 426 9.56 -15.88 -5.78
CA ALA A 426 8.84 -17.14 -5.66
C ALA A 426 7.83 -17.33 -6.80
N THR A 427 7.06 -16.28 -7.13
CA THR A 427 6.09 -16.30 -8.24
C THR A 427 6.80 -16.33 -9.59
N GLY A 428 7.96 -15.67 -9.71
CA GLY A 428 8.84 -15.79 -10.87
C GLY A 428 9.37 -17.21 -11.06
N ALA A 429 9.79 -17.87 -9.98
CA ALA A 429 10.26 -19.26 -10.00
C ALA A 429 9.14 -20.24 -10.40
N LEU A 430 7.92 -20.05 -9.88
CA LEU A 430 6.74 -20.82 -10.29
C LEU A 430 6.42 -20.63 -11.77
N THR A 431 6.52 -19.40 -12.28
CA THR A 431 6.34 -19.11 -13.71
C THR A 431 7.35 -19.87 -14.55
N ALA A 432 8.63 -19.81 -14.18
CA ALA A 432 9.70 -20.54 -14.86
C ALA A 432 9.49 -22.06 -14.82
N LEU A 433 9.05 -22.59 -13.68
CA LEU A 433 8.74 -24.01 -13.50
C LEU A 433 7.59 -24.47 -14.40
N PHE A 434 6.46 -23.75 -14.42
CA PHE A 434 5.33 -24.13 -15.27
C PHE A 434 5.66 -24.04 -16.76
N LEU A 435 6.44 -23.03 -17.16
CA LEU A 435 6.96 -22.92 -18.52
C LEU A 435 7.90 -24.09 -18.86
N SER A 436 8.76 -24.50 -17.93
CA SER A 436 9.73 -25.57 -18.16
C SER A 436 9.10 -26.95 -18.23
N LEU A 437 7.99 -27.20 -17.52
CA LEU A 437 7.27 -28.49 -17.54
C LEU A 437 6.82 -28.92 -18.95
N ILE A 438 6.66 -27.98 -19.89
CA ILE A 438 6.42 -28.29 -21.32
C ILE A 438 7.57 -29.16 -21.88
N GLY A 439 8.81 -28.89 -21.46
CA GLY A 439 10.01 -29.64 -21.81
C GLY A 439 10.05 -31.07 -21.25
N LEU A 440 9.17 -31.41 -20.31
CA LEU A 440 9.00 -32.76 -19.78
C LEU A 440 7.81 -33.48 -20.41
N VAL A 441 6.70 -32.76 -20.62
CA VAL A 441 5.50 -33.30 -21.29
C VAL A 441 5.80 -33.71 -22.73
N ALA A 442 6.54 -32.88 -23.47
CA ALA A 442 6.81 -33.17 -24.89
C ALA A 442 7.63 -34.46 -25.10
N PRO A 443 8.76 -34.72 -24.40
CA PRO A 443 9.48 -35.99 -24.48
C PRO A 443 8.68 -37.19 -24.01
N ALA A 444 7.89 -37.07 -22.94
CA ALA A 444 7.07 -38.17 -22.45
C ALA A 444 6.07 -38.66 -23.51
N TYR A 445 5.36 -37.73 -24.16
CA TYR A 445 4.45 -38.06 -25.25
C TYR A 445 5.20 -38.53 -26.51
N ALA A 446 6.38 -37.95 -26.81
CA ALA A 446 7.21 -38.41 -27.92
C ALA A 446 7.65 -39.87 -27.76
N LEU A 447 7.97 -40.32 -26.54
CA LEU A 447 8.33 -41.71 -26.24
C LEU A 447 7.14 -42.67 -26.39
N VAL A 448 5.98 -42.31 -25.84
CA VAL A 448 4.77 -43.13 -25.92
C VAL A 448 4.33 -43.33 -27.38
N TYR A 449 4.31 -42.26 -28.18
CA TYR A 449 3.86 -42.31 -29.57
C TYR A 449 4.98 -42.64 -30.58
N ARG A 450 6.25 -42.73 -30.12
CA ARG A 450 7.45 -43.00 -30.94
C ARG A 450 7.62 -42.01 -32.09
N VAL A 451 7.50 -40.71 -31.82
CA VAL A 451 7.60 -39.63 -32.82
C VAL A 451 8.73 -38.67 -32.42
N PRO A 452 9.38 -37.93 -33.35
CA PRO A 452 10.46 -37.03 -32.97
C PRO A 452 10.06 -35.99 -31.92
N THR A 453 10.84 -35.89 -30.85
CA THR A 453 10.61 -34.96 -29.72
C THR A 453 10.45 -33.51 -30.17
N SER A 454 11.18 -33.09 -31.21
CA SER A 454 11.10 -31.72 -31.75
C SER A 454 9.72 -31.39 -32.33
N ARG A 455 9.04 -32.35 -32.97
CA ARG A 455 7.69 -32.16 -33.54
C ARG A 455 6.64 -32.08 -32.44
N VAL A 456 6.74 -32.94 -31.43
CA VAL A 456 5.84 -32.92 -30.27
C VAL A 456 6.04 -31.64 -29.45
N LEU A 457 7.28 -31.20 -29.25
CA LEU A 457 7.59 -29.96 -28.56
C LEU A 457 7.06 -28.74 -29.32
N ALA A 458 7.24 -28.68 -30.64
CA ALA A 458 6.70 -27.60 -31.46
C ALA A 458 5.16 -27.54 -31.38
N LEU A 459 4.51 -28.71 -31.39
CA LEU A 459 3.07 -28.81 -31.18
C LEU A 459 2.66 -28.35 -29.77
N ALA A 460 3.37 -28.80 -28.72
CA ALA A 460 3.13 -28.41 -27.33
C ALA A 460 3.26 -26.91 -27.12
N VAL A 461 4.37 -26.31 -27.57
CA VAL A 461 4.64 -24.87 -27.48
C VAL A 461 3.63 -24.05 -28.28
N ARG A 462 3.21 -24.53 -29.45
CA ARG A 462 2.16 -23.89 -30.24
C ARG A 462 0.82 -23.88 -29.49
N TRP A 463 0.38 -25.02 -28.95
CA TRP A 463 -0.87 -25.11 -28.18
C TRP A 463 -0.80 -24.30 -26.89
N PHE A 464 0.32 -24.38 -26.17
CA PHE A 464 0.58 -23.58 -24.98
C PHE A 464 0.45 -22.09 -25.28
N GLY A 465 1.16 -21.60 -26.30
CA GLY A 465 1.09 -20.19 -26.72
C GLY A 465 -0.31 -19.80 -27.20
N THR A 466 -1.04 -20.71 -27.84
CA THR A 466 -2.43 -20.49 -28.27
C THR A 466 -3.36 -20.32 -27.07
N PHE A 467 -3.32 -21.23 -26.09
CA PHE A 467 -4.12 -21.12 -24.87
C PHE A 467 -3.77 -19.88 -24.05
N LEU A 468 -2.47 -19.61 -23.90
CA LEU A 468 -1.99 -18.43 -23.17
C LEU A 468 -2.44 -17.13 -23.85
N PHE A 469 -2.26 -17.02 -25.17
CA PHE A 469 -2.65 -15.84 -25.94
C PHE A 469 -4.16 -15.64 -25.89
N PHE A 470 -4.97 -16.62 -26.33
CA PHE A 470 -6.43 -16.43 -26.39
C PHE A 470 -7.06 -16.32 -25.00
N GLY A 471 -6.59 -17.10 -24.02
CA GLY A 471 -7.06 -17.03 -22.64
C GLY A 471 -6.80 -15.65 -22.03
N ALA A 472 -5.56 -15.15 -22.12
CA ALA A 472 -5.21 -13.81 -21.65
C ALA A 472 -5.95 -12.72 -22.42
N TRP A 473 -6.18 -12.89 -23.72
CA TRP A 473 -6.82 -11.86 -24.53
C TRP A 473 -8.33 -11.73 -24.28
N VAL A 474 -9.02 -12.84 -24.04
CA VAL A 474 -10.41 -12.81 -23.54
C VAL A 474 -10.48 -12.10 -22.19
N LEU A 475 -9.54 -12.43 -21.31
CA LEU A 475 -9.45 -11.87 -19.96
C LEU A 475 -9.10 -10.37 -19.98
N LEU A 476 -8.34 -9.91 -20.98
CA LEU A 476 -8.05 -8.50 -21.23
C LEU A 476 -9.31 -7.76 -21.70
N LEU A 477 -10.00 -8.25 -22.74
CA LEU A 477 -11.16 -7.56 -23.31
C LEU A 477 -12.35 -7.49 -22.35
N VAL A 478 -12.61 -8.58 -21.63
CA VAL A 478 -13.71 -8.65 -20.66
C VAL A 478 -13.29 -8.09 -19.31
N GLY A 479 -12.09 -8.44 -18.83
CA GLY A 479 -11.64 -8.09 -17.48
C GLY A 479 -11.20 -6.64 -17.33
N THR A 480 -10.67 -5.98 -18.36
CA THR A 480 -10.25 -4.56 -18.24
C THR A 480 -11.39 -3.63 -17.83
N PRO A 481 -12.59 -3.67 -18.47
CA PRO A 481 -13.73 -2.88 -18.00
C PRO A 481 -14.09 -3.13 -16.53
N PHE A 482 -14.14 -4.40 -16.10
CA PHE A 482 -14.45 -4.76 -14.71
C PHE A 482 -13.38 -4.23 -13.73
N VAL A 483 -12.11 -4.35 -14.09
CA VAL A 483 -10.99 -3.85 -13.28
C VAL A 483 -11.06 -2.34 -13.14
N ILE A 484 -11.33 -1.61 -14.21
CA ILE A 484 -11.46 -0.14 -14.16
C ILE A 484 -12.66 0.27 -13.30
N THR A 485 -13.78 -0.43 -13.40
CA THR A 485 -14.94 -0.13 -12.55
C THR A 485 -14.67 -0.42 -11.07
N ALA A 486 -14.02 -1.54 -10.76
CA ALA A 486 -13.65 -1.89 -9.39
C ALA A 486 -12.61 -0.92 -8.82
N ASP A 487 -11.64 -0.51 -9.63
CA ASP A 487 -10.61 0.45 -9.23
C ASP A 487 -11.20 1.84 -8.98
N ARG A 488 -12.20 2.28 -9.76
CA ARG A 488 -12.91 3.55 -9.49
C ARG A 488 -13.70 3.53 -8.19
N ASP A 489 -14.37 2.43 -7.86
CA ASP A 489 -15.04 2.30 -6.57
C ASP A 489 -14.03 2.38 -5.42
N LEU A 490 -12.91 1.65 -5.57
CA LEU A 490 -11.83 1.65 -4.60
C LEU A 490 -11.15 3.03 -4.46
N GLN A 491 -10.94 3.73 -5.57
CA GLN A 491 -10.44 5.10 -5.62
C GLN A 491 -11.37 6.04 -4.85
N SER A 492 -12.69 5.93 -5.05
CA SER A 492 -13.68 6.72 -4.31
C SER A 492 -13.52 6.50 -2.80
N ARG A 493 -13.51 5.24 -2.34
CA ARG A 493 -13.34 4.89 -0.92
C ARG A 493 -12.01 5.39 -0.35
N LEU A 494 -10.89 5.10 -1.02
CA LEU A 494 -9.56 5.53 -0.58
C LEU A 494 -9.40 7.06 -0.61
N SER A 495 -10.07 7.76 -1.51
CA SER A 495 -10.07 9.23 -1.52
C SER A 495 -10.82 9.80 -0.32
N LYS A 496 -11.94 9.18 0.11
CA LYS A 496 -12.66 9.57 1.33
C LYS A 496 -11.81 9.30 2.58
N ILE A 497 -11.17 8.13 2.65
CA ILE A 497 -10.22 7.78 3.73
C ILE A 497 -9.08 8.80 3.78
N LEU A 498 -8.47 9.12 2.63
CA LEU A 498 -7.40 10.11 2.53
C LEU A 498 -7.84 11.48 3.02
N LEU A 499 -9.11 11.87 2.89
CA LEU A 499 -9.59 13.18 3.35
C LEU A 499 -9.95 13.16 4.84
N ASN A 500 -10.72 12.17 5.28
CA ASN A 500 -11.20 12.06 6.65
C ASN A 500 -11.64 10.63 6.96
N GLU A 501 -10.68 9.81 7.38
CA GLU A 501 -10.88 8.40 7.68
C GLU A 501 -11.95 8.14 8.77
N PRO A 502 -11.98 8.85 9.92
CA PRO A 502 -13.05 8.69 10.90
C PRO A 502 -14.47 8.90 10.34
N VAL A 503 -14.64 9.87 9.43
CA VAL A 503 -15.96 10.14 8.83
C VAL A 503 -16.34 9.08 7.81
N TYR A 504 -15.37 8.55 7.06
CA TYR A 504 -15.62 7.43 6.16
C TYR A 504 -16.22 6.23 6.92
N TYR A 505 -15.60 5.81 8.03
CA TYR A 505 -16.12 4.70 8.83
C TYR A 505 -17.46 4.98 9.50
N LEU A 506 -17.79 6.24 9.76
CA LEU A 506 -19.09 6.64 10.32
C LEU A 506 -20.24 6.66 9.31
N THR A 507 -19.95 6.89 8.03
CA THR A 507 -20.98 7.18 7.01
C THR A 507 -21.08 6.12 5.93
N ASP A 508 -19.95 5.51 5.57
CA ASP A 508 -19.83 4.56 4.47
C ASP A 508 -19.24 3.20 4.92
N GLY A 509 -18.97 3.04 6.22
CA GLY A 509 -18.36 1.84 6.80
C GLY A 509 -19.34 0.68 6.95
N GLU A 510 -19.66 0.00 5.85
CA GLU A 510 -20.29 -1.32 5.83
C GLU A 510 -19.48 -2.30 4.98
#